data_AF-A0A1H8EDW1-F1
#
_entry.id   AF-A0A1H8EDW1-F1
#
_cell.length_a   1.000
_cell.length_b   1.000
_cell.length_c   1.000
_cell.angle_alpha   90.00
_cell.angle_beta   90.00
_cell.angle_gamma   90.00
#
_symmetry.space_group_name_H-M   'P 1'
#
loop_
_entity.id
_entity.type
_entity.pdbx_description
1 polymer ?
#
loop_
_entity_poly.entity_id
_entity_poly.type
_entity_poly.pdbx_seq_one_letter_code
_entity_poly.pdbx_strand_id
1 'polypeptide(L)'
;MEKLAASGAQLRFCYEAGPCGYGLHRHLVEMGHDCIVVAPALVPVKAERQGEDRRAALMLAKLHRAGELTTVWVPDGAHEAMRDLMRARAVAMRVTGQIADLLPQ
;
A
#
# COMPACT_ATOMS: atom_id res chain seq x y z
N MET A 1 -1.51 18.06 -10.78
CA MET A 1 -2.47 18.51 -9.74
C MET A 1 -3.24 19.76 -10.14
N GLU A 2 -2.64 20.73 -10.85
CA GLU A 2 -3.29 22.01 -11.21
C GLU A 2 -4.71 21.88 -11.79
N LYS A 3 -4.96 20.97 -12.73
CA LYS A 3 -6.32 20.77 -13.29
C LYS A 3 -7.36 20.31 -12.25
N LEU A 4 -6.96 19.51 -11.26
CA LEU A 4 -7.87 18.99 -10.23
C LEU A 4 -8.03 19.98 -9.07
N ALA A 5 -6.97 20.75 -8.77
CA ALA A 5 -6.97 21.79 -7.75
C ALA A 5 -7.51 23.14 -8.24
N ALA A 6 -7.74 23.31 -9.54
CA ALA A 6 -8.17 24.57 -10.18
C ALA A 6 -9.46 25.17 -9.60
N SER A 7 -10.29 24.35 -8.95
CA SER A 7 -11.54 24.80 -8.30
C SER A 7 -11.35 25.30 -6.85
N GLY A 8 -10.11 25.30 -6.32
CA GLY A 8 -9.84 25.61 -4.91
C GLY A 8 -10.25 24.50 -3.93
N ALA A 9 -10.66 23.34 -4.44
CA ALA A 9 -11.06 22.21 -3.61
C ALA A 9 -9.85 21.54 -2.94
N GLN A 10 -10.01 21.14 -1.68
CA GLN A 10 -9.02 20.32 -0.99
C GLN A 10 -9.03 18.91 -1.59
N LEU A 11 -7.91 18.50 -2.19
CA LEU A 11 -7.73 17.16 -2.72
C LEU A 11 -7.38 16.18 -1.60
N ARG A 12 -8.04 15.02 -1.62
CA ARG A 12 -7.73 13.89 -0.74
C ARG A 12 -7.51 12.63 -1.56
N PHE A 13 -6.55 11.83 -1.16
CA PHE A 13 -6.07 10.66 -1.90
C PHE A 13 -6.23 9.39 -1.09
N CYS A 14 -6.43 8.28 -1.77
CA CYS A 14 -6.42 6.95 -1.16
C CYS A 14 -5.83 5.93 -2.15
N TYR A 15 -5.05 4.98 -1.67
CA TYR A 15 -4.58 3.87 -2.49
C TYR A 15 -4.35 2.59 -1.67
N GLU A 16 -4.38 1.45 -2.34
CA GLU A 16 -4.13 0.14 -1.72
C GLU A 16 -2.63 -0.09 -1.51
N ALA A 17 -2.27 -0.61 -0.33
CA ALA A 17 -0.92 -1.06 -0.04
C ALA A 17 -0.51 -2.14 -1.04
N GLY A 18 0.50 -1.83 -1.85
CA GLY A 18 1.00 -2.71 -2.90
C GLY A 18 2.52 -2.90 -2.81
N PRO A 19 3.11 -3.66 -3.74
CA PRO A 19 4.55 -3.93 -3.77
C PRO A 19 5.40 -2.66 -3.93
N CYS A 20 4.82 -1.57 -4.44
CA CYS A 20 5.48 -0.28 -4.61
C CYS A 20 5.71 0.49 -3.29
N GLY A 21 5.22 -0.01 -2.15
CA GLY A 21 5.48 0.57 -0.83
C GLY A 21 4.76 1.90 -0.55
N TYR A 22 5.41 2.78 0.23
CA TYR A 22 4.80 3.98 0.83
C TYR A 22 5.34 5.31 0.28
N GLY A 23 6.12 5.27 -0.79
CA GLY A 23 6.71 6.49 -1.39
C GLY A 23 5.65 7.48 -1.91
N LEU A 24 4.57 6.98 -2.52
CA LEU A 24 3.49 7.83 -3.02
C LEU A 24 2.78 8.59 -1.90
N HIS A 25 2.48 7.90 -0.78
CA HIS A 25 1.92 8.54 0.40
C HIS A 25 2.81 9.70 0.89
N ARG A 26 4.10 9.44 1.08
CA ARG A 26 5.06 10.46 1.53
C ARG A 26 5.07 11.67 0.60
N HIS A 27 5.17 11.43 -0.70
CA HIS A 27 5.23 12.51 -1.68
C HIS A 27 3.96 13.38 -1.66
N LEU A 28 2.78 12.77 -1.56
CA LEU A 28 1.51 13.50 -1.48
C LEU A 28 1.39 14.31 -0.18
N VAL A 29 1.79 13.73 0.95
CA VAL A 29 1.78 14.41 2.26
C VAL A 29 2.77 15.57 2.29
N GLU A 30 3.98 15.41 1.73
CA GLU A 30 4.98 16.47 1.58
C GLU A 30 4.47 17.64 0.73
N MET A 31 3.60 17.37 -0.26
CA MET A 31 2.91 18.39 -1.06
C MET A 31 1.70 19.02 -0.34
N GLY A 32 1.41 18.64 0.91
CA GLY A 32 0.31 19.17 1.71
C GLY A 32 -1.05 18.54 1.41
N HIS A 33 -1.09 17.38 0.76
CA HIS A 33 -2.31 16.66 0.48
C HIS A 33 -2.57 15.55 1.51
N ASP A 34 -3.84 15.39 1.86
CA ASP A 34 -4.30 14.26 2.68
C ASP A 34 -4.25 12.98 1.85
N CYS A 35 -3.59 11.94 2.36
CA CYS A 35 -3.45 10.66 1.68
C CYS A 35 -3.58 9.52 2.69
N ILE A 36 -4.51 8.61 2.46
CA ILE A 36 -4.65 7.39 3.25
C ILE A 36 -4.18 6.17 2.47
N VAL A 37 -3.65 5.18 3.18
CA VAL A 37 -3.30 3.87 2.62
C VAL A 37 -4.28 2.84 3.18
N VAL A 38 -4.76 1.93 2.34
CA VAL A 38 -5.69 0.86 2.74
C VAL A 38 -5.08 -0.52 2.51
N ALA A 39 -5.37 -1.48 3.39
CA ALA A 39 -4.97 -2.86 3.16
C ALA A 39 -5.90 -3.51 2.12
N PRO A 40 -5.38 -4.25 1.13
CA PRO A 40 -6.21 -4.98 0.17
C PRO A 40 -7.25 -5.90 0.83
N ALA A 41 -6.91 -6.51 1.97
CA ALA A 41 -7.81 -7.39 2.72
C ALA A 41 -8.97 -6.68 3.42
N LEU A 42 -8.92 -5.35 3.55
CA LEU A 42 -9.92 -4.53 4.25
C LEU A 42 -10.82 -3.75 3.31
N VAL A 43 -10.57 -3.83 1.99
CA VAL A 43 -11.47 -3.28 0.98
C VAL A 43 -12.61 -4.29 0.79
N PRO A 44 -13.89 -3.90 0.92
CA PRO A 44 -15.02 -4.80 0.67
C PRO A 44 -15.02 -5.30 -0.78
N VAL A 45 -14.50 -6.51 -1.03
CA VAL A 45 -14.41 -7.07 -2.38
C VAL A 45 -15.75 -7.76 -2.73
N LYS A 46 -16.53 -7.17 -3.65
CA LYS A 46 -17.40 -8.00 -4.49
C LYS A 46 -16.50 -8.74 -5.46
N ALA A 47 -16.65 -10.06 -5.57
CA ALA A 47 -15.83 -10.98 -6.36
C ALA A 47 -15.88 -10.72 -7.88
N GLU A 48 -15.49 -9.52 -8.33
CA GLU A 48 -15.28 -9.18 -9.72
C GLU A 48 -13.80 -9.16 -10.03
N ARG A 49 -13.45 -9.79 -11.16
CA ARG A 49 -12.10 -10.10 -11.62
C ARG A 49 -11.18 -8.86 -11.61
N GLN A 50 -9.95 -9.08 -11.15
CA GLN A 50 -8.81 -8.18 -11.33
C GLN A 50 -8.64 -7.90 -12.83
N GLY A 51 -9.09 -6.72 -13.25
CA GLY A 51 -9.15 -6.34 -14.65
C GLY A 51 -9.92 -5.06 -14.91
N GLU A 52 -9.81 -4.04 -14.05
CA GLU A 52 -10.05 -2.64 -14.42
C GLU A 52 -9.60 -1.71 -13.27
N ASP A 53 -8.35 -1.22 -13.33
CA ASP A 53 -7.79 -0.27 -12.33
C ASP A 53 -8.71 0.93 -12.08
N ARG A 54 -9.43 1.39 -13.12
CA ARG A 54 -10.35 2.52 -13.02
C ARG A 54 -11.56 2.24 -12.15
N ARG A 55 -12.19 1.06 -12.25
CA ARG A 55 -13.38 0.73 -11.44
C ARG A 55 -12.99 0.56 -9.98
N ALA A 56 -11.87 -0.10 -9.71
CA ALA A 56 -11.30 -0.23 -8.37
C ALA A 56 -10.99 1.15 -7.76
N ALA A 57 -10.32 2.03 -8.51
CA ALA A 57 -10.03 3.39 -8.07
C ALA A 57 -11.31 4.21 -7.77
N LEU A 58 -12.34 4.10 -8.62
CA LEU A 58 -13.63 4.77 -8.39
C LEU A 58 -14.36 4.22 -7.15
N MET A 59 -14.30 2.91 -6.91
CA MET A 59 -14.87 2.30 -5.71
C MET A 59 -14.16 2.77 -4.45
N LEU A 60 -12.82 2.75 -4.45
CA LEU A 60 -12.01 3.29 -3.36
C LEU A 60 -12.34 4.75 -3.08
N ALA A 61 -12.43 5.60 -4.11
CA ALA A 61 -12.80 7.00 -3.94
C ALA A 61 -14.20 7.18 -3.32
N LYS A 62 -15.18 6.35 -3.68
CA LYS A 62 -16.52 6.36 -3.09
C LYS A 62 -16.49 5.97 -1.61
N LEU A 63 -15.81 4.87 -1.28
CA LEU A 63 -15.67 4.39 0.11
C LEU A 63 -14.91 5.40 0.97
N HIS A 64 -13.87 6.03 0.42
CA HIS A 64 -13.13 7.09 1.09
C HIS A 64 -14.03 8.27 1.42
N ARG A 65 -14.81 8.72 0.43
CA ARG A 65 -15.76 9.82 0.61
C ARG A 65 -16.84 9.48 1.65
N ALA A 66 -17.24 8.22 1.75
CA ALA A 66 -18.21 7.74 2.74
C ALA A 66 -17.61 7.53 4.14
N GLY A 67 -16.28 7.58 4.29
CA GLY A 67 -15.59 7.26 5.55
C GLY A 67 -15.59 5.77 5.90
N GLU A 68 -15.82 4.90 4.92
CA GLU A 68 -15.95 3.45 5.09
C GLU A 68 -14.63 2.69 4.92
N LEU A 69 -13.53 3.41 4.61
CA LEU A 69 -12.21 2.79 4.47
C LEU A 69 -11.50 2.66 5.81
N THR A 70 -10.94 1.48 6.06
CA THR A 70 -10.01 1.27 7.17
C THR A 70 -8.60 1.60 6.72
N THR A 71 -8.03 2.65 7.30
CA THR A 71 -6.66 3.09 7.01
C THR A 71 -5.65 2.20 7.69
N VAL A 72 -4.56 1.88 7.01
CA VAL A 72 -3.38 1.27 7.64
C VAL A 72 -2.39 2.35 8.06
N TRP A 73 -1.65 2.05 9.11
CA TRP A 73 -0.54 2.88 9.52
C TRP A 73 0.57 2.86 8.45
N VAL A 74 1.04 4.06 8.09
CA VAL A 74 2.10 4.23 7.12
C VAL A 74 3.45 4.35 7.84
N PRO A 75 4.38 3.43 7.60
CA PRO A 75 5.70 3.47 8.20
C PRO A 75 6.60 4.54 7.59
N ASP A 76 7.47 5.11 8.43
CA ASP A 76 8.60 5.90 7.95
C ASP A 76 9.73 5.00 7.39
N GLY A 77 10.76 5.66 6.86
CA GLY A 77 11.90 4.98 6.24
C GLY A 77 12.68 4.08 7.21
N ALA A 78 12.75 4.42 8.50
CA ALA A 78 13.44 3.59 9.50
C ALA A 78 12.67 2.30 9.77
N HIS A 79 11.34 2.38 9.85
CA HIS A 79 10.47 1.21 10.00
C HIS A 79 10.44 0.33 8.75
N GLU A 80 10.55 0.91 7.56
CA GLU A 80 10.76 0.15 6.31
C GLU A 80 12.08 -0.61 6.35
N ALA A 81 13.20 0.08 6.63
CA ALA A 81 14.52 -0.54 6.71
C ALA A 81 14.57 -1.69 7.72
N MET A 82 13.95 -1.53 8.90
CA MET A 82 13.87 -2.59 9.90
C MET A 82 13.11 -3.82 9.39
N ARG A 83 11.98 -3.63 8.71
CA ARG A 83 11.21 -4.76 8.16
C ARG A 83 11.94 -5.44 7.01
N ASP A 84 12.65 -4.68 6.19
CA ASP A 84 13.43 -5.25 5.09
C ASP A 84 14.60 -6.09 5.62
N LEU A 85 15.26 -5.64 6.69
CA LEU A 85 16.24 -6.45 7.41
C LEU A 85 15.62 -7.76 7.96
N MET A 86 14.46 -7.68 8.61
CA MET A 86 13.78 -8.86 9.14
C MET A 86 13.36 -9.84 8.03
N ARG A 87 12.85 -9.32 6.90
CA ARG A 87 12.51 -10.13 5.72
C ARG A 87 13.75 -10.80 5.13
N ALA A 88 14.84 -10.07 4.96
CA ALA A 88 16.10 -10.60 4.45
C ALA A 88 16.63 -11.73 5.33
N ARG A 89 16.60 -11.55 6.66
CA ARG A 89 16.95 -12.61 7.63
C ARG A 89 16.06 -13.84 7.48
N ALA A 90 14.74 -13.66 7.38
CA ALA A 90 13.81 -14.78 7.24
C ALA A 90 14.03 -15.56 5.93
N VAL A 91 14.32 -14.85 4.83
CA VAL A 91 14.69 -15.47 3.55
C VAL A 91 15.98 -16.25 3.68
N ALA A 92 17.03 -15.65 4.28
CA ALA A 92 18.30 -16.34 4.48
C ALA A 92 18.14 -17.62 5.31
N MET A 93 17.40 -17.57 6.42
CA MET A 93 17.12 -18.75 7.25
C MET A 93 16.39 -19.85 6.49
N ARG A 94 15.41 -19.49 5.66
CA ARG A 94 14.68 -20.47 4.83
C ARG A 94 15.61 -21.13 3.80
N VAL A 95 16.43 -20.34 3.12
CA VAL A 95 17.40 -20.84 2.13
C VAL A 95 18.42 -21.77 2.79
N THR A 96 18.96 -21.39 3.95
CA THR A 96 19.92 -22.25 4.69
C THR A 96 19.28 -23.58 5.10
N GLY A 97 18.03 -23.57 5.59
CA GLY A 97 17.31 -24.81 5.92
C GLY A 97 17.13 -25.72 4.69
N GLN A 98 16.72 -25.15 3.56
CA GLN A 98 16.57 -25.90 2.31
C GLN A 98 17.90 -26.49 1.79
N ILE A 99 19.02 -25.78 1.97
CA ILE A 99 20.35 -26.29 1.60
C ILE A 99 20.75 -27.47 2.50
N ALA A 100 20.45 -27.40 3.80
CA ALA A 100 20.73 -28.49 4.74
C ALA A 100 19.95 -29.77 4.38
N ASP A 101 18.72 -29.63 3.88
CA ASP A 101 17.89 -30.76 3.42
C ASP A 101 18.38 -31.39 2.10
N LEU A 102 19.27 -30.71 1.36
CA LEU A 102 19.81 -31.15 0.07
C LEU A 102 21.23 -31.74 0.15
N LEU A 103 21.87 -31.70 1.32
CA LEU A 103 23.17 -32.34 1.54
C LEU A 103 22.99 -33.84 1.84
N PRO A 104 23.68 -34.75 1.13
CA PRO A 104 23.61 -36.17 1.44
C PRO A 104 24.20 -36.44 2.83
N GLN A 105 23.52 -37.31 3.58
CA GLN A 105 23.92 -37.80 4.91
C GLN A 105 25.19 -38.65 4.83
#